data_AF-A0A520DM86-F1
#
_entry.id   AF-A0A520DM86-F1
#
_cell.length_a   1.000
_cell.length_b   1.000
_cell.length_c   1.000
_cell.angle_alpha   90.00
_cell.angle_beta   90.00
_cell.angle_gamma   90.00
#
_symmetry.space_group_name_H-M   'P 1'
#
loop_
_entity.id
_entity.type
_entity.pdbx_description
1 polymer ?
#
loop_
_entity_poly.entity_id
_entity_poly.type
_entity_poly.pdbx_seq_one_letter_code
_entity_poly.pdbx_strand_id
1 'polypeptide(L)'
;MNKKLLLPSLLLFTSSFTFAQDKKLIDNIVKEVNENSQLEKLAHELLDVVGPRLVGSPQMKQANDWAVKKYGEWNISAKNEKWGEWRGWERGVTHIDLVSPRLRTLEGTQLAWSPSTNGKAINAEAIILPAITDSVAFQQWLPNVKGKLVLISMNQLSGRPEKNWEEFATKDLFEKFKKEKADAARAWAAGIAKTGLTAKNLALAIENNGAAGII
;
A
#
# COMPACT_ATOMS: atom_id res chain seq x y z
N MET A 1 -73.65 -19.63 -48.29
CA MET A 1 -72.67 -18.61 -48.73
C MET A 1 -71.57 -18.53 -47.67
N ASN A 2 -70.47 -19.30 -47.71
CA ASN A 2 -69.27 -19.18 -48.56
C ASN A 2 -68.60 -17.80 -48.58
N LYS A 3 -67.51 -17.62 -47.80
CA LYS A 3 -66.09 -17.39 -48.23
C LYS A 3 -65.26 -16.66 -47.14
N LYS A 4 -64.19 -17.32 -46.64
CA LYS A 4 -62.73 -17.05 -46.82
C LYS A 4 -62.15 -16.00 -45.85
N LEU A 5 -61.29 -16.37 -44.88
CA LEU A 5 -59.83 -16.66 -44.92
C LEU A 5 -58.96 -15.38 -44.96
N LEU A 6 -58.13 -15.13 -43.92
CA LEU A 6 -56.67 -14.80 -43.94
C LEU A 6 -56.17 -14.08 -42.65
N LEU A 7 -55.09 -14.60 -42.06
CA LEU A 7 -54.19 -13.97 -41.07
C LEU A 7 -53.40 -12.80 -41.70
N PRO A 8 -52.93 -11.80 -40.91
CA PRO A 8 -51.54 -11.81 -40.39
C PRO A 8 -51.44 -11.18 -38.96
N SER A 9 -50.57 -11.56 -38.01
CA SER A 9 -49.10 -11.54 -37.88
C SER A 9 -48.41 -10.19 -38.20
N LEU A 10 -47.47 -9.77 -37.33
CA LEU A 10 -46.46 -8.69 -37.50
C LEU A 10 -46.99 -7.23 -37.30
N LEU A 11 -46.39 -6.31 -36.54
CA LEU A 11 -45.00 -6.10 -36.09
C LEU A 11 -44.95 -5.51 -34.67
N LEU A 12 -44.05 -6.05 -33.84
CA LEU A 12 -43.40 -5.31 -32.75
C LEU A 12 -42.61 -4.15 -33.35
N PHE A 13 -43.05 -2.90 -33.15
CA PHE A 13 -42.15 -1.75 -33.24
C PHE A 13 -41.50 -1.57 -31.87
N THR A 14 -40.37 -2.23 -31.71
CA THR A 14 -39.36 -1.90 -30.71
C THR A 14 -38.86 -0.48 -30.98
N SER A 15 -39.42 0.51 -30.27
CA SER A 15 -38.73 1.78 -30.09
C SER A 15 -37.53 1.54 -29.17
N SER A 16 -36.42 1.09 -29.78
CA SER A 16 -35.11 1.24 -29.19
C SER A 16 -34.86 2.73 -29.02
N PHE A 17 -35.13 3.28 -27.83
CA PHE A 17 -34.64 4.60 -27.45
C PHE A 17 -33.12 4.53 -27.39
N THR A 18 -32.47 4.84 -28.51
CA THR A 18 -31.06 5.16 -28.53
C THR A 18 -30.92 6.56 -27.92
N PHE A 19 -30.46 6.63 -26.67
CA PHE A 19 -30.00 7.88 -26.08
C PHE A 19 -28.71 8.29 -26.80
N ALA A 20 -28.84 9.02 -27.91
CA ALA A 20 -27.72 9.74 -28.50
C ALA A 20 -27.29 10.82 -27.49
N GLN A 21 -26.07 10.73 -26.97
CA GLN A 21 -25.50 11.76 -26.11
C GLN A 21 -25.45 13.08 -26.90
N ASP A 22 -25.88 14.19 -26.29
CA ASP A 22 -25.83 15.51 -26.92
C ASP A 22 -24.36 15.90 -27.13
N LYS A 23 -23.90 15.79 -28.37
CA LYS A 23 -22.52 16.10 -28.78
C LYS A 23 -22.11 17.52 -28.36
N LYS A 24 -23.04 18.47 -28.38
CA LYS A 24 -22.76 19.87 -27.99
C LYS A 24 -22.46 19.99 -26.50
N LEU A 25 -23.17 19.25 -25.65
CA LEU A 25 -22.88 19.19 -24.22
C LEU A 25 -21.49 18.61 -23.96
N ILE A 26 -21.14 17.51 -24.66
CA ILE A 26 -19.82 16.88 -24.54
C ILE A 26 -18.72 17.86 -24.95
N ASP A 27 -18.86 18.52 -26.10
CA ASP A 27 -17.87 19.48 -26.60
C ASP A 27 -17.67 20.64 -25.61
N ASN A 28 -18.74 21.12 -24.97
CA ASN A 28 -18.66 22.16 -23.94
C ASN A 28 -17.92 21.68 -22.67
N ILE A 29 -18.15 20.46 -22.20
CA ILE A 29 -17.41 19.89 -21.05
C ILE A 29 -15.93 19.77 -21.37
N VAL A 30 -15.59 19.28 -22.58
CA VAL A 30 -14.19 19.16 -23.03
C VAL A 30 -13.52 20.53 -23.09
N LYS A 31 -14.23 21.54 -23.62
CA LYS A 31 -13.73 22.91 -23.66
C LYS A 31 -13.45 23.47 -22.27
N GLU A 32 -14.38 23.28 -21.33
CA GLU A 32 -14.22 23.73 -19.94
C GLU A 32 -12.98 23.11 -19.28
N VAL A 33 -12.78 21.80 -19.44
CA VAL A 33 -11.62 21.10 -18.88
C VAL A 33 -10.29 21.60 -19.47
N ASN A 34 -10.26 21.96 -20.75
CA ASN A 34 -9.02 22.38 -21.42
C ASN A 34 -8.70 23.87 -21.22
N GLU A 35 -9.72 24.73 -21.20
CA GLU A 35 -9.53 26.20 -21.19
C GLU A 35 -9.66 26.80 -19.79
N ASN A 36 -10.41 26.17 -18.88
CA ASN A 36 -10.72 26.69 -17.53
C ASN A 36 -10.27 25.74 -16.41
N SER A 37 -9.26 24.91 -16.66
CA SER A 37 -8.77 23.93 -15.69
C SER A 37 -8.32 24.59 -14.38
N GLN A 38 -8.81 24.09 -13.25
CA GLN A 38 -8.33 24.45 -11.91
C GLN A 38 -7.39 23.38 -11.32
N LEU A 39 -6.99 22.38 -12.12
CA LEU A 39 -6.29 21.19 -11.65
C LEU A 39 -5.03 21.53 -10.84
N GLU A 40 -4.15 22.37 -11.38
CA GLU A 40 -2.87 22.73 -10.74
C GLU A 40 -3.09 23.38 -9.38
N LYS A 41 -4.01 24.35 -9.31
CA LYS A 41 -4.35 25.05 -8.06
C LYS A 41 -4.93 24.10 -7.01
N LEU A 42 -5.91 23.28 -7.41
CA LEU A 42 -6.54 22.31 -6.50
C LEU A 42 -5.55 21.23 -6.05
N ALA A 43 -4.65 20.82 -6.94
CA ALA A 43 -3.57 19.88 -6.63
C ALA A 43 -2.60 20.48 -5.61
N HIS A 44 -2.15 21.72 -5.79
CA HIS A 44 -1.28 22.39 -4.82
C HIS A 44 -1.93 22.49 -3.43
N GLU A 45 -3.19 22.91 -3.36
CA GLU A 45 -3.93 22.99 -2.10
C GLU A 45 -4.04 21.62 -1.38
N LEU A 46 -4.28 20.54 -2.12
CA LEU A 46 -4.40 19.20 -1.51
C LEU A 46 -3.06 18.53 -1.23
N LEU A 47 -2.09 18.65 -2.14
CA LEU A 47 -0.85 17.88 -2.10
C LEU A 47 0.24 18.56 -1.28
N ASP A 48 0.30 19.90 -1.30
CA ASP A 48 1.36 20.65 -0.62
C ASP A 48 0.87 21.31 0.66
N VAL A 49 -0.33 21.92 0.63
CA VAL A 49 -0.87 22.63 1.80
C VAL A 49 -1.48 21.66 2.82
N VAL A 50 -2.28 20.68 2.37
CA VAL A 50 -2.81 19.63 3.26
C VAL A 50 -1.82 18.48 3.43
N GLY A 51 -1.27 17.98 2.32
CA GLY A 51 -0.25 16.93 2.36
C GLY A 51 -0.78 15.53 2.66
N PRO A 52 0.09 14.62 3.17
CA PRO A 52 -0.28 13.25 3.50
C PRO A 52 -1.42 13.18 4.52
N ARG A 53 -2.50 12.51 4.16
CA ARG A 53 -3.79 12.55 4.86
C ARG A 53 -4.32 11.15 5.14
N LEU A 54 -3.56 10.41 5.95
CA LEU A 54 -3.89 9.04 6.37
C LEU A 54 -5.27 9.00 7.04
N VAL A 55 -6.00 7.90 6.85
CA VAL A 55 -7.30 7.70 7.46
C VAL A 55 -7.22 7.86 8.99
N GLY A 56 -8.04 8.77 9.53
CA GLY A 56 -8.08 9.08 10.95
C GLY A 56 -7.03 10.09 11.43
N SER A 57 -6.19 10.64 10.55
CA SER A 57 -5.22 11.69 10.91
C SER A 57 -5.85 13.09 10.97
N PRO A 58 -5.22 14.06 11.65
CA PRO A 58 -5.63 15.46 11.61
C PRO A 58 -5.71 16.03 10.18
N GLN A 59 -4.78 15.63 9.32
CA GLN A 59 -4.72 16.07 7.91
C GLN A 59 -5.88 15.53 7.08
N MET A 60 -6.43 14.34 7.40
CA MET A 60 -7.67 13.87 6.79
C MET A 60 -8.83 14.81 7.12
N LYS A 61 -8.95 15.24 8.39
CA LYS A 61 -9.98 16.20 8.78
C LYS A 61 -9.78 17.54 8.06
N GLN A 62 -8.55 18.03 7.98
CA GLN A 62 -8.21 19.25 7.25
C GLN A 62 -8.61 19.15 5.76
N ALA A 63 -8.37 18.00 5.12
CA ALA A 63 -8.79 17.75 3.74
C ALA A 63 -10.31 17.78 3.57
N ASN A 64 -11.04 17.18 4.51
CA ASN A 64 -12.51 17.15 4.49
C ASN A 64 -13.09 18.56 4.66
N ASP A 65 -12.56 19.33 5.62
CA ASP A 65 -12.97 20.72 5.86
C ASP A 65 -12.62 21.62 4.66
N TRP A 66 -11.45 21.40 4.04
CA TRP A 66 -11.05 22.04 2.79
C TRP A 66 -12.05 21.77 1.67
N ALA A 67 -12.48 20.51 1.50
CA ALA A 67 -13.43 20.14 0.45
C ALA A 67 -14.76 20.85 0.65
N VAL A 68 -15.35 20.78 1.86
CA VAL A 68 -16.62 21.47 2.17
C VAL A 68 -16.51 22.97 1.87
N LYS A 69 -15.39 23.61 2.24
CA LYS A 69 -15.14 25.01 1.93
C LYS A 69 -15.07 25.27 0.41
N LYS A 70 -14.33 24.43 -0.33
CA LYS A 70 -14.14 24.57 -1.79
C LYS A 70 -15.47 24.45 -2.55
N TYR A 71 -16.31 23.49 -2.18
CA TYR A 71 -17.66 23.38 -2.73
C TYR A 71 -18.51 24.63 -2.42
N GLY A 72 -18.37 25.20 -1.22
CA GLY A 72 -19.01 26.46 -0.85
C GLY A 72 -18.58 27.64 -1.74
N GLU A 73 -17.29 27.74 -2.11
CA GLU A 73 -16.77 28.75 -3.05
C GLU A 73 -17.42 28.64 -4.45
N TRP A 74 -17.88 27.44 -4.82
CA TRP A 74 -18.61 27.17 -6.06
C TRP A 74 -20.14 27.24 -5.91
N ASN A 75 -20.64 27.69 -4.75
CA ASN A 75 -22.06 27.71 -4.41
C ASN A 75 -22.71 26.31 -4.42
N ILE A 76 -21.95 25.26 -4.12
CA ILE A 76 -22.44 23.89 -4.01
C ILE A 76 -22.56 23.52 -2.54
N SER A 77 -23.74 23.05 -2.12
CA SER A 77 -23.96 22.58 -0.75
C SER A 77 -23.22 21.26 -0.49
N ALA A 78 -22.31 21.27 0.50
CA ALA A 78 -21.56 20.09 0.93
C ALA A 78 -21.53 19.99 2.46
N LYS A 79 -21.39 18.77 2.98
CA LYS A 79 -21.21 18.50 4.41
C LYS A 79 -20.33 17.28 4.63
N ASN A 80 -19.67 17.25 5.79
CA ASN A 80 -18.94 16.08 6.24
C ASN A 80 -19.92 15.10 6.91
N GLU A 81 -19.87 13.83 6.51
CA GLU A 81 -20.61 12.74 7.14
C GLU A 81 -19.64 11.89 7.96
N LYS A 82 -19.93 11.71 9.26
CA LYS A 82 -19.09 10.90 10.13
C LYS A 82 -19.33 9.42 9.83
N TRP A 83 -18.26 8.71 9.48
CA TRP A 83 -18.28 7.27 9.29
C TRP A 83 -17.37 6.57 10.30
N GLY A 84 -17.98 6.02 11.35
CA GLY A 84 -17.30 5.23 12.38
C GLY A 84 -16.40 6.03 13.33
N GLU A 85 -15.73 5.29 14.21
CA GLU A 85 -14.70 5.78 15.12
C GLU A 85 -13.53 4.80 15.11
N TRP A 86 -12.33 5.32 14.93
CA TRP A 86 -11.11 4.54 14.77
C TRP A 86 -10.03 5.21 15.60
N ARG A 87 -9.05 4.44 16.07
CA ARG A 87 -7.82 5.04 16.59
C ARG A 87 -7.15 5.81 15.45
N GLY A 88 -6.81 7.06 15.69
CA GLY A 88 -5.94 7.81 14.81
C GLY A 88 -4.50 7.36 14.99
N TRP A 89 -3.69 7.56 13.95
CA TRP A 89 -2.24 7.37 14.04
C TRP A 89 -1.57 8.41 13.18
N GLU A 90 -0.51 8.99 13.72
CA GLU A 90 0.35 9.93 13.03
C GLU A 90 1.79 9.45 13.17
N ARG A 91 2.49 9.44 12.04
CA ARG A 91 3.89 9.08 12.00
C ARG A 91 4.70 10.17 12.68
N GLY A 92 5.43 9.79 13.73
CA GLY A 92 6.44 10.66 14.33
C GLY A 92 7.79 10.60 13.59
N VAL A 93 8.80 11.20 14.22
CA VAL A 93 10.18 11.09 13.76
C VAL A 93 10.64 9.63 13.88
N THR A 94 11.24 9.11 12.81
CA THR A 94 11.93 7.81 12.84
C THR A 94 13.43 8.08 12.83
N HIS A 95 14.15 7.46 13.77
CA HIS A 95 15.60 7.55 13.85
C HIS A 95 16.15 6.18 14.20
N ILE A 96 17.10 5.70 13.42
CA ILE A 96 17.66 4.35 13.53
C ILE A 96 19.17 4.48 13.36
N ASP A 97 19.92 4.05 14.37
CA ASP A 97 21.38 4.00 14.32
C ASP A 97 21.86 2.56 14.54
N LEU A 98 22.76 2.11 13.67
CA LEU A 98 23.64 1.00 13.97
C LEU A 98 24.70 1.49 14.95
N VAL A 99 24.68 0.99 16.18
CA VAL A 99 25.64 1.39 17.22
C VAL A 99 26.87 0.47 17.28
N SER A 100 26.77 -0.74 16.72
CA SER A 100 27.82 -1.76 16.66
C SER A 100 27.57 -2.71 15.47
N PRO A 101 28.61 -3.24 14.78
CA PRO A 101 30.05 -3.10 15.06
C PRO A 101 30.65 -1.76 14.62
N ARG A 102 29.88 -0.91 13.95
CA ARG A 102 30.29 0.42 13.51
C ARG A 102 29.14 1.39 13.66
N LEU A 103 29.46 2.61 14.07
CA LEU A 103 28.46 3.68 14.18
C LEU A 103 28.01 4.12 12.79
N ARG A 104 26.71 3.99 12.51
CA ARG A 104 26.12 4.44 11.24
C ARG A 104 24.64 4.70 11.40
N THR A 105 24.18 5.87 10.96
CA THR A 105 22.75 6.13 10.80
C THR A 105 22.19 5.32 9.64
N LEU A 106 21.08 4.66 9.90
CA LEU A 106 20.34 3.83 8.96
C LEU A 106 19.12 4.60 8.46
N GLU A 107 18.82 4.41 7.17
CA GLU A 107 17.59 4.90 6.58
C GLU A 107 16.48 3.89 6.85
N GLY A 108 15.34 4.38 7.33
CA GLY A 108 14.16 3.56 7.55
C GLY A 108 12.97 4.41 7.97
N THR A 109 11.79 3.80 7.88
CA THR A 109 10.53 4.40 8.29
C THR A 109 9.77 3.41 9.15
N GLN A 110 9.10 3.90 10.19
CA GLN A 110 8.22 3.07 11.00
C GLN A 110 7.09 2.48 10.11
N LEU A 111 6.54 1.31 10.41
CA LEU A 111 5.35 0.87 9.68
C LEU A 111 4.11 1.62 10.19
N ALA A 112 3.12 1.83 9.31
CA ALA A 112 1.87 2.46 9.73
C ALA A 112 1.24 1.65 10.87
N TRP A 113 0.68 2.34 11.87
CA TRP A 113 0.07 1.75 13.06
C TRP A 113 1.03 1.09 14.06
N SER A 114 2.35 1.19 13.87
CA SER A 114 3.31 0.76 14.89
C SER A 114 3.32 1.71 16.10
N PRO A 115 3.57 1.19 17.31
CA PRO A 115 3.71 2.00 18.51
C PRO A 115 4.99 2.84 18.47
N SER A 116 4.98 3.99 19.15
CA SER A 116 6.19 4.79 19.37
C SER A 116 7.07 4.18 20.45
N THR A 117 8.32 4.61 20.53
CA THR A 117 9.23 4.23 21.62
C THR A 117 9.03 5.07 22.90
N ASN A 118 7.97 5.90 22.95
CA ASN A 118 7.62 6.78 24.07
C ASN A 118 8.80 7.66 24.53
N GLY A 119 9.57 8.18 23.58
CA GLY A 119 10.71 9.06 23.82
C GLY A 119 11.97 8.37 24.34
N LYS A 120 11.97 7.05 24.50
CA LYS A 120 13.14 6.28 24.95
C LYS A 120 13.73 5.51 23.77
N ALA A 121 15.01 5.71 23.48
CA ALA A 121 15.68 4.91 22.46
C ALA A 121 15.69 3.42 22.87
N ILE A 122 15.35 2.54 21.94
CA ILE A 122 15.47 1.09 22.11
C ILE A 122 16.85 0.70 21.58
N ASN A 123 17.76 0.30 22.47
CA ASN A 123 19.05 -0.28 22.10
C ASN A 123 19.00 -1.79 22.36
N ALA A 124 19.01 -2.58 21.29
CA ALA A 124 18.85 -4.02 21.35
C ALA A 124 19.64 -4.69 20.22
N GLU A 125 20.05 -5.93 20.46
CA GLU A 125 20.73 -6.74 19.46
C GLU A 125 19.75 -7.11 18.33
N ALA A 126 20.23 -7.13 17.09
CA ALA A 126 19.47 -7.61 15.96
C ALA A 126 19.60 -9.14 15.81
N ILE A 127 18.50 -9.82 15.53
CA ILE A 127 18.46 -11.26 15.20
C ILE A 127 17.72 -11.46 13.89
N ILE A 128 18.23 -12.36 13.04
CA ILE A 128 17.61 -12.68 11.76
C ILE A 128 16.69 -13.88 11.93
N LEU A 129 15.53 -13.87 11.26
CA LEU A 129 14.69 -15.06 11.12
C LEU A 129 15.47 -16.17 10.39
N PRO A 130 15.74 -17.32 11.02
CA PRO A 130 16.56 -18.36 10.41
C PRO A 130 15.80 -19.09 9.29
N ALA A 131 16.53 -19.91 8.55
CA ALA A 131 15.90 -20.87 7.65
C ALA A 131 15.04 -21.86 8.47
N ILE A 132 13.73 -21.78 8.30
CA ILE A 132 12.76 -22.62 9.02
C ILE A 132 12.63 -23.98 8.32
N THR A 133 12.92 -25.07 9.05
CA THR A 133 12.80 -26.43 8.53
C THR A 133 11.36 -26.95 8.61
N ASP A 134 10.68 -26.63 9.71
CA ASP A 134 9.30 -26.99 10.04
C ASP A 134 8.77 -26.07 11.16
N SER A 135 7.49 -26.24 11.52
CA SER A 135 6.84 -25.42 12.55
C SER A 135 7.40 -25.66 13.95
N VAL A 136 7.90 -26.85 14.26
CA VAL A 136 8.48 -27.17 15.58
C VAL A 136 9.79 -26.42 15.76
N ALA A 137 10.66 -26.41 14.75
CA ALA A 137 11.89 -25.65 14.74
C ALA A 137 11.63 -24.14 14.89
N PHE A 138 10.58 -23.60 14.26
CA PHE A 138 10.18 -22.22 14.47
C PHE A 138 9.77 -21.94 15.92
N GLN A 139 8.94 -22.79 16.52
CA GLN A 139 8.51 -22.63 17.92
C GLN A 139 9.67 -22.75 18.90
N GLN A 140 10.65 -23.62 18.64
CA GLN A 140 11.86 -23.75 19.45
C GLN A 140 12.79 -22.53 19.32
N TRP A 141 12.85 -21.92 18.14
CA TRP A 141 13.64 -20.71 17.92
C TRP A 141 12.99 -19.45 18.53
N LEU A 142 11.66 -19.39 18.57
CA LEU A 142 10.89 -18.20 18.92
C LEU A 142 11.28 -17.54 20.25
N PRO A 143 11.60 -18.27 21.34
CA PRO A 143 12.06 -17.65 22.60
C PRO A 143 13.33 -16.78 22.47
N ASN A 144 14.15 -16.98 21.43
CA ASN A 144 15.37 -16.21 21.22
C ASN A 144 15.11 -14.74 20.83
N VAL A 145 13.88 -14.39 20.44
CA VAL A 145 13.52 -13.03 20.02
C VAL A 145 13.37 -12.06 21.19
N LYS A 146 13.24 -12.56 22.42
CA LYS A 146 12.94 -11.75 23.60
C LYS A 146 13.99 -10.65 23.78
N GLY A 147 13.54 -9.40 23.75
CA GLY A 147 14.38 -8.21 23.90
C GLY A 147 15.26 -7.88 22.69
N LYS A 148 15.06 -8.53 21.54
CA LYS A 148 15.85 -8.31 20.30
C LYS A 148 15.05 -7.57 19.24
N LEU A 149 15.76 -6.93 18.32
CA LEU A 149 15.20 -6.40 17.07
C LEU A 149 15.22 -7.51 16.01
N VAL A 150 14.06 -7.94 15.53
CA VAL A 150 13.97 -9.13 14.66
C VAL A 150 13.86 -8.72 13.20
N LEU A 151 14.83 -9.14 12.39
CA LEU A 151 14.86 -8.95 10.94
C LEU A 151 14.06 -10.07 10.27
N ILE A 152 12.87 -9.75 9.77
CA ILE A 152 11.91 -10.73 9.24
C ILE A 152 11.75 -10.71 7.71
N SER A 153 12.59 -9.95 7.03
CA SER A 153 12.61 -9.85 5.56
C SER A 153 13.68 -10.75 4.95
N MET A 154 13.45 -11.21 3.72
CA MET A 154 14.45 -11.97 2.97
C MET A 154 15.70 -11.11 2.74
N ASN A 155 16.86 -11.64 3.11
CA ASN A 155 18.13 -11.03 2.76
C ASN A 155 18.29 -11.03 1.22
N GLN A 156 18.38 -9.83 0.63
CA GLN A 156 18.53 -9.69 -0.81
C GLN A 156 19.96 -10.05 -1.22
N LEU A 157 20.14 -10.82 -2.31
CA LEU A 157 21.48 -11.14 -2.81
C LEU A 157 22.29 -9.90 -3.22
N SER A 158 21.59 -8.83 -3.62
CA SER A 158 22.23 -7.58 -4.01
C SER A 158 21.38 -6.40 -3.56
N GLY A 159 22.06 -5.34 -3.12
CA GLY A 159 21.45 -4.02 -2.92
C GLY A 159 21.30 -3.21 -4.22
N ARG A 160 21.70 -3.76 -5.37
CA ARG A 160 21.55 -3.10 -6.68
C ARG A 160 20.29 -3.61 -7.40
N PRO A 161 19.59 -2.73 -8.13
CA PRO A 161 18.47 -3.15 -8.96
C PRO A 161 18.96 -4.08 -10.09
N GLU A 162 18.05 -4.90 -10.59
CA GLU A 162 18.35 -5.89 -11.64
C GLU A 162 18.88 -5.25 -12.92
N LYS A 163 18.37 -4.07 -13.29
CA LYS A 163 18.86 -3.28 -14.43
C LYS A 163 20.37 -3.02 -14.37
N ASN A 164 20.93 -2.76 -13.19
CA ASN A 164 22.38 -2.56 -13.06
C ASN A 164 23.15 -3.86 -13.33
N TRP A 165 22.59 -5.01 -12.98
CA TRP A 165 23.20 -6.29 -13.31
C TRP A 165 23.11 -6.59 -14.81
N GLU A 166 21.98 -6.28 -15.44
CA GLU A 166 21.81 -6.43 -16.89
C GLU A 166 22.81 -5.57 -17.67
N GLU A 167 23.04 -4.33 -17.24
CA GLU A 167 23.93 -3.38 -17.92
C GLU A 167 25.42 -3.70 -17.73
N PHE A 168 25.83 -4.12 -16.52
CA PHE A 168 27.25 -4.22 -16.16
C PHE A 168 27.79 -5.65 -16.00
N ALA A 169 26.93 -6.66 -15.90
CA ALA A 169 27.40 -8.05 -15.80
C ALA A 169 27.61 -8.69 -17.18
N THR A 170 28.44 -9.73 -17.23
CA THR A 170 28.43 -10.63 -18.39
C THR A 170 27.08 -11.37 -18.46
N LYS A 171 26.68 -11.78 -19.66
CA LYS A 171 25.40 -12.51 -19.87
C LYS A 171 25.27 -13.73 -18.95
N ASP A 172 26.32 -14.52 -18.85
CA ASP A 172 26.34 -15.73 -18.01
C ASP A 172 26.19 -15.39 -16.52
N LEU A 173 26.84 -14.32 -16.05
CA LEU A 173 26.73 -13.86 -14.67
C LEU A 173 25.34 -13.31 -14.38
N PHE A 174 24.74 -12.58 -15.31
CA PHE A 174 23.39 -12.04 -15.16
C PHE A 174 22.35 -13.16 -15.05
N GLU A 175 22.42 -14.17 -15.91
CA GLU A 175 21.51 -15.32 -15.85
C GLU A 175 21.73 -16.15 -14.58
N LYS A 176 22.98 -16.33 -14.14
CA LYS A 176 23.27 -16.94 -12.83
C LYS A 176 22.65 -16.14 -11.69
N PHE A 177 22.83 -14.81 -11.67
CA PHE A 177 22.25 -13.92 -10.65
C PHE A 177 20.72 -14.03 -10.60
N LYS A 178 20.05 -13.99 -11.76
CA LYS A 178 18.59 -14.14 -11.84
C LYS A 178 18.13 -15.48 -11.27
N LYS A 179 18.83 -16.57 -11.62
CA LYS A 179 18.54 -17.90 -11.11
C LYS A 179 18.69 -17.96 -9.59
N GLU A 180 19.82 -17.51 -9.05
CA GLU A 180 20.09 -17.52 -7.60
C GLU A 180 19.10 -16.64 -6.82
N LYS A 181 18.75 -15.47 -7.36
CA LYS A 181 17.70 -14.61 -6.79
C LYS A 181 16.34 -15.30 -6.75
N ALA A 182 15.95 -15.97 -7.82
CA ALA A 182 14.71 -16.72 -7.88
C ALA A 182 14.72 -17.96 -6.97
N ASP A 183 15.85 -18.66 -6.87
CA ASP A 183 16.05 -19.78 -5.95
C ASP A 183 15.93 -19.32 -4.48
N ALA A 184 16.59 -18.22 -4.11
CA ALA A 184 16.52 -17.66 -2.77
C ALA A 184 15.11 -17.20 -2.40
N ALA A 185 14.40 -16.53 -3.32
CA ALA A 185 13.02 -16.12 -3.11
C ALA A 185 12.08 -17.32 -2.88
N ARG A 186 12.25 -18.39 -3.66
CA ARG A 186 11.48 -19.64 -3.48
C ARG A 186 11.81 -20.32 -2.15
N ALA A 187 13.09 -20.42 -1.80
CA ALA A 187 13.53 -21.01 -0.54
C ALA A 187 12.98 -20.22 0.67
N TRP A 188 13.02 -18.89 0.60
CA TRP A 188 12.45 -18.02 1.62
C TRP A 188 10.94 -18.22 1.76
N ALA A 189 10.18 -18.15 0.66
CA ALA A 189 8.73 -18.36 0.69
C ALA A 189 8.35 -19.74 1.23
N ALA A 190 9.09 -20.79 0.85
CA ALA A 190 8.90 -22.13 1.38
C ALA A 190 9.21 -22.21 2.89
N GLY A 191 10.25 -21.53 3.36
CA GLY A 191 10.58 -21.41 4.78
C GLY A 191 9.47 -20.73 5.58
N ILE A 192 8.94 -19.61 5.09
CA ILE A 192 7.81 -18.93 5.75
C ILE A 192 6.58 -19.83 5.79
N ALA A 193 6.25 -20.53 4.69
CA ALA A 193 5.12 -21.46 4.67
C ALA A 193 5.25 -22.59 5.71
N LYS A 194 6.46 -23.06 5.98
CA LYS A 194 6.76 -24.09 6.99
C LYS A 194 6.51 -23.65 8.43
N THR A 195 6.47 -22.34 8.71
CA THR A 195 6.04 -21.83 10.03
C THR A 195 4.57 -22.16 10.32
N GLY A 196 3.77 -22.38 9.28
CA GLY A 196 2.31 -22.51 9.38
C GLY A 196 1.58 -21.17 9.58
N LEU A 197 2.30 -20.04 9.48
CA LEU A 197 1.76 -18.71 9.72
C LEU A 197 1.73 -17.88 8.44
N THR A 198 0.74 -16.98 8.34
CA THR A 198 0.77 -15.88 7.38
C THR A 198 1.81 -14.85 7.79
N ALA A 199 2.25 -13.97 6.88
CA ALA A 199 3.20 -12.90 7.20
C ALA A 199 2.74 -12.03 8.40
N LYS A 200 1.44 -11.73 8.47
CA LYS A 200 0.84 -11.01 9.60
C LYS A 200 0.95 -11.80 10.91
N ASN A 201 0.58 -13.07 10.89
CA ASN A 201 0.59 -13.90 12.10
C ASN A 201 2.01 -14.24 12.54
N LEU A 202 2.98 -14.29 11.62
CA LEU A 202 4.40 -14.42 11.92
C LEU A 202 4.90 -13.23 12.74
N ALA A 203 4.63 -12.00 12.28
CA ALA A 203 5.00 -10.79 13.01
C ALA A 203 4.37 -10.75 14.41
N LEU A 204 3.07 -11.09 14.51
CA LEU A 204 2.38 -11.15 15.81
C LEU A 204 2.96 -12.23 16.73
N ALA A 205 3.33 -13.41 16.21
CA ALA A 205 3.94 -14.46 17.01
C ALA A 205 5.28 -14.00 17.60
N ILE A 206 6.10 -13.29 16.80
CA ILE A 206 7.37 -12.70 17.22
C ILE A 206 7.16 -11.62 18.29
N GLU A 207 6.21 -10.70 18.05
CA GLU A 207 5.85 -9.64 18.99
C GLU A 207 5.37 -10.22 20.33
N ASN A 208 4.47 -11.20 20.30
CA ASN A 208 3.94 -11.86 21.50
C ASN A 208 5.01 -12.63 22.30
N ASN A 209 6.15 -12.95 21.70
CA ASN A 209 7.30 -13.55 22.38
C ASN A 209 8.32 -12.53 22.90
N GLY A 210 7.93 -11.24 22.93
CA GLY A 210 8.68 -10.19 23.60
C GLY A 210 9.81 -9.60 22.78
N ALA A 211 9.71 -9.65 21.45
CA ALA A 211 10.61 -8.88 20.59
C ALA A 211 10.57 -7.39 20.95
N ALA A 212 11.74 -6.74 20.98
CA ALA A 212 11.84 -5.30 21.22
C ALA A 212 11.36 -4.48 20.01
N GLY A 213 11.43 -5.06 18.82
CA GLY A 213 10.93 -4.49 17.58
C GLY A 213 11.08 -5.48 16.43
N ILE A 214 10.37 -5.23 15.34
CA ILE A 214 10.38 -6.04 14.13
C ILE A 214 10.80 -5.12 12.98
N ILE A 215 11.76 -5.59 12.17
CA ILE A 215 12.39 -4.86 11.07
C ILE A 215 12.25 -5.68 9.78
#